data_AF-A0A8D2J7L4-F1
#
_entry.id   AF-A0A8D2J7L4-F1
#
_cell.length_a   1.000
_cell.length_b   1.000
_cell.length_c   1.000
_cell.angle_alpha   90.00
_cell.angle_beta   90.00
_cell.angle_gamma   90.00
#
_symmetry.space_group_name_H-M   'P 1'
#
loop_
_entity.id
_entity.type
_entity.pdbx_description
1 polymer ?
#
loop_
_entity_poly.entity_id
_entity_poly.type
_entity_poly.pdbx_seq_one_letter_code
_entity_poly.pdbx_strand_id
1 'polypeptide(L)'
;MVDVKSRLTQEEKKVLLQLLECDNLSLLFKATVHGFTASAFHNICNQQGPTVAVAYNSSGYIFGGFSAESYTSRGTYVYDDKSFLFRLKGSEKEPSPLKFPFKSANQAVYDNSASGPNFGAGALVLMHQNTATVFANANIANYAFHAEDLFGNGGALLECEVYRVEGVGALLQNPYRMIEWTAGGKEKLMNEIRNFKPSWNSVPKFRILFLGPVGAGKSSFFNSVNSVYQGYVTSNAIAGSDSTSVTMQYRNYEVQSEDGKPVPIIFCDSMGLEEKEGTGLNIGDVPNILKGHIPDRYQFNPCAVIQPNAPGYVRNPSLKDQIHCVVLIIDGSTVEILSDKMEQKLRQIRKETKILDIPVLAVLTKVDAICSFLEEDVSDVYRSKAVVKQMQLFQEKLGIPLNQIVPVKNYSHELDLKNDIDILILTAVRHMLRLAKGYFSNLPTVKENS
;
A
#
# COMPACT_ATOMS: atom_id res chain seq x y z
N MET A 1 -0.99 -34.31 -26.79
CA MET A 1 -0.46 -32.93 -26.83
C MET A 1 0.69 -32.87 -25.86
N VAL A 2 1.87 -32.47 -26.33
CA VAL A 2 3.02 -32.24 -25.44
C VAL A 2 2.64 -31.06 -24.55
N ASP A 3 2.67 -31.26 -23.24
CA ASP A 3 2.42 -30.22 -22.26
C ASP A 3 3.52 -29.14 -22.41
N VAL A 4 3.15 -27.97 -22.94
CA VAL A 4 4.10 -26.87 -23.18
C VAL A 4 4.42 -26.24 -21.84
N LYS A 5 5.61 -26.55 -21.31
CA LYS A 5 6.06 -26.06 -20.01
C LYS A 5 6.83 -24.75 -20.14
N SER A 6 6.50 -23.83 -19.24
CA SER A 6 7.22 -22.57 -19.03
C SER A 6 8.66 -22.83 -18.61
N ARG A 7 9.58 -21.96 -19.07
CA ARG A 7 10.97 -21.90 -18.63
C ARG A 7 11.14 -21.12 -17.32
N LEU A 8 10.18 -20.28 -16.94
CA LEU A 8 10.21 -19.58 -15.66
C LEU A 8 10.24 -20.58 -14.51
N THR A 9 11.19 -20.40 -13.61
CA THR A 9 11.13 -21.04 -12.29
C THR A 9 9.94 -20.49 -11.48
N GLN A 10 9.57 -21.17 -10.39
CA GLN A 10 8.50 -20.69 -9.51
C GLN A 10 8.83 -19.32 -8.90
N GLU A 11 10.10 -19.11 -8.54
CA GLU A 11 10.63 -17.86 -8.02
C GLU A 11 10.56 -16.75 -9.07
N GLU A 12 11.03 -17.00 -10.30
CA GLU A 12 10.97 -16.01 -11.38
C GLU A 12 9.52 -15.68 -11.76
N LYS A 13 8.63 -16.66 -11.78
CA LYS A 13 7.19 -16.44 -11.98
C LYS A 13 6.61 -15.54 -10.88
N LYS A 14 6.98 -15.76 -9.62
CA LYS A 14 6.52 -14.92 -8.51
C LYS A 14 6.98 -13.47 -8.63
N VAL A 15 8.24 -13.25 -8.99
CA VAL A 15 8.79 -11.89 -9.21
C VAL A 15 8.09 -11.23 -10.39
N LEU A 16 7.82 -11.97 -11.47
CA LEU A 16 7.13 -11.42 -12.64
C LEU A 16 5.67 -11.07 -12.34
N LEU A 17 4.94 -11.89 -11.57
CA LEU A 17 3.59 -11.58 -11.10
C LEU A 17 3.55 -10.29 -10.26
N GLN A 18 4.54 -10.10 -9.37
CA GLN A 18 4.69 -8.86 -8.60
C GLN A 18 4.97 -7.66 -9.50
N LEU A 19 5.87 -7.82 -10.47
CA LEU A 19 6.24 -6.76 -11.40
C LEU A 19 5.04 -6.29 -12.25
N LEU A 20 4.17 -7.22 -12.64
CA LEU A 20 2.98 -6.96 -13.48
C LEU A 20 1.74 -6.59 -12.67
N GLU A 21 1.78 -6.71 -11.34
CA GLU A 21 0.64 -6.49 -10.45
C GLU A 21 -0.60 -7.32 -10.85
N CYS A 22 -0.37 -8.59 -11.18
CA CYS A 22 -1.39 -9.51 -11.67
C CYS A 22 -1.47 -10.80 -10.84
N ASP A 23 -2.58 -11.53 -11.01
CA ASP A 23 -2.88 -12.74 -10.23
C ASP A 23 -2.28 -13.99 -10.86
N ASN A 24 -2.25 -14.06 -12.19
CA ASN A 24 -1.83 -15.25 -12.90
C ASN A 24 -1.23 -14.94 -14.27
N LEU A 25 -0.42 -15.89 -14.74
CA LEU A 25 0.15 -15.93 -16.08
C LEU A 25 -0.20 -17.26 -16.72
N SER A 26 -0.90 -17.18 -17.85
CA SER A 26 -1.23 -18.32 -18.70
C SER A 26 -0.28 -18.33 -19.89
N LEU A 27 0.59 -19.34 -20.01
CA LEU A 27 1.51 -19.47 -21.14
C LEU A 27 0.72 -19.69 -22.42
N LEU A 28 0.86 -18.76 -23.38
CA LEU A 28 0.22 -18.83 -24.68
C LEU A 28 1.20 -19.38 -25.72
N PHE A 29 2.40 -18.81 -25.74
CA PHE A 29 3.38 -19.02 -26.79
C PHE A 29 4.75 -19.35 -26.21
N LYS A 30 5.44 -20.31 -26.83
CA LYS A 30 6.83 -20.67 -26.55
C LYS A 30 7.56 -20.86 -27.87
N ALA A 31 8.53 -20.03 -28.18
CA ALA A 31 9.16 -19.97 -29.50
C ALA A 31 9.87 -21.27 -29.89
N THR A 32 10.46 -21.98 -28.93
CA THR A 32 11.07 -23.31 -29.18
C THR A 32 10.07 -24.40 -29.57
N VAL A 33 8.77 -24.20 -29.30
CA VAL A 33 7.69 -25.12 -29.66
C VAL A 33 6.94 -24.64 -30.90
N HIS A 34 6.60 -23.36 -30.95
CA HIS A 34 5.76 -22.77 -31.99
C HIS A 34 6.53 -22.15 -33.16
N GLY A 35 7.85 -22.00 -33.01
CA GLY A 35 8.74 -21.34 -33.97
C GLY A 35 8.99 -19.87 -33.63
N PHE A 36 10.21 -19.40 -33.91
CA PHE A 36 10.60 -18.00 -33.74
C PHE A 36 10.09 -17.13 -34.90
N THR A 37 8.77 -17.12 -35.17
CA THR A 37 8.18 -16.36 -36.27
C THR A 37 7.05 -15.44 -35.81
N ALA A 38 6.96 -14.27 -36.43
CA ALA A 38 5.88 -13.31 -36.23
C ALA A 38 4.51 -13.93 -36.53
N SER A 39 4.43 -14.75 -37.58
CA SER A 39 3.20 -15.44 -37.96
C SER A 39 2.71 -16.41 -36.87
N ALA A 40 3.61 -17.19 -36.26
CA ALA A 40 3.24 -18.08 -35.16
C ALA A 40 2.81 -17.31 -33.91
N PHE A 41 3.52 -16.23 -33.59
CA PHE A 41 3.14 -15.32 -32.49
C PHE A 41 1.74 -14.74 -32.69
N HIS A 42 1.46 -14.11 -33.84
CA HIS A 42 0.16 -13.47 -34.08
C HIS A 42 -1.00 -14.46 -34.20
N ASN A 43 -0.76 -15.67 -34.73
CA ASN A 43 -1.78 -16.72 -34.77
C ASN A 43 -2.24 -17.17 -33.37
N ILE A 44 -1.37 -17.05 -32.36
CA ILE A 44 -1.62 -17.54 -30.99
C ILE A 44 -1.99 -16.40 -30.03
N CYS A 45 -1.31 -15.26 -30.14
CA CYS A 45 -1.36 -14.18 -29.14
C CYS A 45 -2.30 -13.02 -29.50
N ASN A 46 -2.81 -12.96 -30.73
CA ASN A 46 -3.81 -11.94 -31.08
C ASN A 46 -5.10 -12.12 -30.27
N GLN A 47 -5.75 -11.00 -29.93
CA GLN A 47 -7.02 -10.95 -29.21
C GLN A 47 -7.00 -11.62 -27.82
N GLN A 48 -5.83 -11.76 -27.20
CA GLN A 48 -5.69 -12.36 -25.87
C GLN A 48 -5.81 -11.36 -24.71
N GLY A 49 -5.95 -10.05 -25.01
CA GLY A 49 -5.94 -8.99 -23.99
C GLY A 49 -4.51 -8.66 -23.53
N PRO A 50 -4.32 -8.24 -22.26
CA PRO A 50 -3.00 -7.95 -21.71
C PRO A 50 -2.03 -9.13 -21.85
N THR A 51 -0.83 -8.87 -22.35
CA THR A 51 0.21 -9.89 -22.53
C THR A 51 1.58 -9.42 -22.06
N VAL A 52 2.39 -10.37 -21.61
CA VAL A 52 3.80 -10.14 -21.30
C VAL A 52 4.66 -11.07 -22.15
N ALA A 53 5.61 -10.49 -22.87
CA ALA A 53 6.63 -11.23 -23.61
C ALA A 53 7.90 -11.33 -22.76
N VAL A 54 8.42 -12.55 -22.59
CA VAL A 54 9.59 -12.88 -21.76
C VAL A 54 10.63 -13.57 -22.64
N ALA A 55 11.79 -12.94 -22.78
CA ALA A 55 12.92 -13.41 -23.55
C ALA A 55 14.07 -13.86 -22.64
N TYR A 56 14.78 -14.89 -23.10
CA TYR A 56 15.93 -15.47 -22.41
C TYR A 56 17.12 -15.46 -23.35
N ASN A 57 18.29 -15.02 -22.90
CA ASN A 57 19.51 -15.06 -23.72
C ASN A 57 20.62 -15.90 -23.10
N SER A 58 21.68 -16.14 -23.87
CA SER A 58 22.84 -16.94 -23.46
C SER A 58 23.67 -16.30 -22.34
N SER A 59 23.53 -14.99 -22.14
CA SER A 59 24.18 -14.24 -21.06
C SER A 59 23.46 -14.39 -19.70
N GLY A 60 22.37 -15.16 -19.64
CA GLY A 60 21.62 -15.42 -18.41
C GLY A 60 20.56 -14.38 -18.07
N TYR A 61 20.28 -13.43 -18.98
CA TYR A 61 19.27 -12.41 -18.76
C TYR A 61 17.87 -12.95 -19.04
N ILE A 62 16.92 -12.49 -18.23
CA ILE A 62 15.48 -12.66 -18.44
C ILE A 62 14.89 -11.27 -18.53
N PHE A 63 14.29 -10.92 -19.65
CA PHE A 63 13.86 -9.56 -19.98
C PHE A 63 12.67 -9.56 -20.92
N GLY A 64 12.07 -8.41 -21.17
CA GLY A 64 11.01 -8.30 -22.16
C GLY A 64 10.14 -7.08 -22.00
N GLY A 65 8.87 -7.21 -22.37
CA GLY A 65 7.91 -6.11 -22.36
C GLY A 65 6.50 -6.56 -22.01
N PHE A 66 5.77 -5.68 -21.36
CA PHE A 66 4.35 -5.82 -21.03
C PHE A 66 3.51 -4.88 -21.90
N SER A 67 2.37 -5.37 -22.38
CA SER A 67 1.32 -4.56 -22.98
C SER A 67 0.00 -4.84 -22.27
N ALA A 68 -0.70 -3.77 -21.88
CA ALA A 68 -2.06 -3.86 -21.36
C ALA A 68 -3.08 -4.00 -22.49
N GLU A 69 -2.73 -3.62 -23.71
CA GLU A 69 -3.56 -3.73 -24.89
C GLU A 69 -3.37 -5.06 -25.62
N SER A 70 -4.36 -5.43 -26.44
CA SER A 70 -4.31 -6.65 -27.23
C SER A 70 -3.66 -6.42 -28.60
N TYR A 71 -2.81 -7.36 -29.04
CA TYR A 71 -2.37 -7.44 -30.43
C TYR A 71 -3.53 -7.83 -31.35
N THR A 72 -3.54 -7.26 -32.56
CA THR A 72 -4.60 -7.43 -33.58
C THR A 72 -4.07 -7.49 -35.01
N SER A 73 -2.75 -7.41 -35.22
CA SER A 73 -2.07 -7.41 -36.52
C SER A 73 -2.47 -6.26 -37.45
N ARG A 74 -2.79 -5.07 -36.92
CA ARG A 74 -3.34 -3.96 -37.74
C ARG A 74 -2.31 -3.13 -38.51
N GLY A 75 -1.02 -3.32 -38.26
CA GLY A 75 0.07 -2.54 -38.86
C GLY A 75 0.19 -1.12 -38.28
N THR A 76 -0.29 -0.88 -37.06
CA THR A 76 -0.41 0.46 -36.46
C THR A 76 0.26 0.53 -35.09
N TYR A 77 0.50 1.76 -34.64
CA TYR A 77 0.84 2.00 -33.23
C TYR A 77 -0.39 1.77 -32.35
N VAL A 78 -0.14 1.21 -31.17
CA VAL A 78 -1.14 0.99 -30.13
C VAL A 78 -0.83 1.96 -29.00
N TYR A 79 -1.85 2.73 -28.61
CA TYR A 79 -1.80 3.55 -27.41
C TYR A 79 -1.84 2.64 -26.20
N ASP A 80 -0.80 2.66 -25.36
CA ASP A 80 -0.74 1.86 -24.14
C ASP A 80 0.03 2.66 -23.08
N ASP A 81 -0.69 3.26 -22.15
CA ASP A 81 -0.17 4.08 -21.04
C ASP A 81 0.27 3.24 -19.83
N LYS A 82 0.16 1.92 -19.92
CA LYS A 82 0.56 0.95 -18.89
C LYS A 82 1.69 0.04 -19.36
N SER A 83 2.11 0.14 -20.62
CA SER A 83 3.21 -0.66 -21.16
C SER A 83 4.53 -0.31 -20.50
N PHE A 84 5.39 -1.31 -20.28
CA PHE A 84 6.76 -1.07 -19.86
C PHE A 84 7.67 -2.18 -20.36
N LEU A 85 8.95 -1.87 -20.51
CA LEU A 85 9.99 -2.89 -20.66
C LEU A 85 10.50 -3.29 -19.29
N PHE A 86 11.06 -4.49 -19.18
CA PHE A 86 11.63 -4.93 -17.92
C PHE A 86 12.84 -5.84 -18.11
N ARG A 87 13.69 -5.82 -17.08
CA ARG A 87 14.65 -6.89 -16.80
C ARG A 87 14.18 -7.61 -15.54
N LEU A 88 13.86 -8.89 -15.65
CA LEU A 88 13.49 -9.73 -14.51
C LEU A 88 14.75 -10.27 -13.80
N LYS A 89 15.79 -10.58 -14.57
CA LYS A 89 17.07 -11.10 -14.08
C LYS A 89 18.21 -10.62 -14.97
N GLY A 90 19.24 -10.02 -14.37
CA GLY A 90 20.51 -9.65 -15.00
C GLY A 90 21.69 -10.53 -14.56
N SER A 91 22.91 -10.06 -14.82
CA SER A 91 24.12 -10.69 -14.27
C SER A 91 24.12 -10.64 -12.73
N GLU A 92 24.85 -11.52 -12.03
CA GLU A 92 24.81 -11.64 -10.56
C GLU A 92 25.08 -10.33 -9.79
N LYS A 93 25.70 -9.34 -10.44
CA LYS A 93 26.06 -8.05 -9.85
C LYS A 93 25.06 -6.93 -10.15
N GLU A 94 24.04 -7.20 -10.95
CA GLU A 94 23.13 -6.18 -11.46
C GLU A 94 21.78 -6.19 -10.73
N PRO A 95 21.25 -5.01 -10.35
CA PRO A 95 19.98 -4.92 -9.64
C PRO A 95 18.84 -5.45 -10.51
N SER A 96 18.07 -6.39 -9.98
CA SER A 96 16.92 -6.99 -10.67
C SER A 96 15.78 -7.25 -9.66
N PRO A 97 14.50 -7.09 -10.04
CA PRO A 97 14.01 -6.66 -11.35
C PRO A 97 14.11 -5.13 -11.58
N LEU A 98 14.08 -4.70 -12.84
CA LEU A 98 13.98 -3.29 -13.25
C LEU A 98 12.82 -3.09 -14.22
N LYS A 99 12.11 -1.96 -14.08
CA LYS A 99 11.14 -1.45 -15.06
C LYS A 99 11.76 -0.29 -15.83
N PHE A 100 11.52 -0.26 -17.13
CA PHE A 100 11.89 0.84 -18.02
C PHE A 100 10.61 1.41 -18.62
N PRO A 101 10.21 2.64 -18.24
CA PRO A 101 8.95 3.22 -18.67
C PRO A 101 8.99 3.65 -20.15
N PHE A 102 7.82 3.73 -20.75
CA PHE A 102 7.62 4.37 -22.05
C PHE A 102 7.83 5.88 -21.93
N LYS A 103 8.25 6.51 -23.02
CA LYS A 103 8.34 7.97 -23.17
C LYS A 103 7.08 8.56 -23.83
N SER A 104 6.39 7.78 -24.65
CA SER A 104 5.15 8.17 -25.35
C SER A 104 4.16 7.01 -25.42
N ALA A 105 3.00 7.16 -24.74
CA ALA A 105 1.96 6.14 -24.72
C ALA A 105 1.41 5.84 -26.12
N ASN A 106 1.34 6.87 -26.99
CA ASN A 106 0.83 6.77 -28.37
C ASN A 106 1.64 5.82 -29.29
N GLN A 107 2.86 5.46 -28.88
CA GLN A 107 3.76 4.61 -29.66
C GLN A 107 4.40 3.52 -28.79
N ALA A 108 3.73 3.16 -27.70
CA ALA A 108 4.23 2.17 -26.74
C ALA A 108 4.39 0.78 -27.36
N VAL A 109 3.44 0.36 -28.22
CA VAL A 109 3.51 -0.92 -28.92
C VAL A 109 3.28 -0.70 -30.42
N TYR A 110 4.01 -1.43 -31.27
CA TYR A 110 3.76 -1.45 -32.72
C TYR A 110 3.20 -2.83 -33.11
N ASP A 111 1.93 -2.87 -33.47
CA ASP A 111 1.20 -4.09 -33.79
C ASP A 111 1.24 -4.35 -35.30
N ASN A 112 2.12 -5.23 -35.77
CA ASN A 112 2.29 -5.53 -37.18
C ASN A 112 2.48 -7.04 -37.39
N SER A 113 1.67 -7.67 -38.25
CA SER A 113 1.69 -9.11 -38.52
C SER A 113 3.04 -9.69 -38.96
N ALA A 114 3.93 -8.86 -39.51
CA ALA A 114 5.27 -9.25 -39.94
C ALA A 114 6.33 -9.12 -38.82
N SER A 115 5.95 -8.63 -37.65
CA SER A 115 6.83 -8.43 -36.50
C SER A 115 6.44 -9.36 -35.35
N GLY A 116 7.43 -9.81 -34.57
CA GLY A 116 7.16 -10.37 -33.24
C GLY A 116 6.75 -9.26 -32.25
N PRO A 117 6.74 -9.55 -30.93
CA PRO A 117 6.50 -8.55 -29.90
C PRO A 117 7.40 -7.32 -30.10
N ASN A 118 6.77 -6.16 -30.32
CA ASN A 118 7.45 -4.94 -30.74
C ASN A 118 6.99 -3.77 -29.88
N PHE A 119 7.91 -3.25 -29.09
CA PHE A 119 7.70 -2.17 -28.15
C PHE A 119 8.44 -0.92 -28.62
N GLY A 120 7.78 0.23 -28.57
CA GLY A 120 8.40 1.53 -28.74
C GLY A 120 8.79 1.88 -30.16
N ALA A 121 8.01 1.49 -31.16
CA ALA A 121 8.36 1.69 -32.57
C ALA A 121 9.69 1.05 -32.98
N GLY A 122 9.95 -0.17 -32.51
CA GLY A 122 11.21 -0.87 -32.75
C GLY A 122 12.31 -0.57 -31.73
N ALA A 123 11.96 0.03 -30.59
CA ALA A 123 12.90 0.18 -29.47
C ALA A 123 13.33 -1.19 -28.94
N LEU A 124 12.39 -2.14 -28.82
CA LEU A 124 12.68 -3.57 -28.57
C LEU A 124 11.79 -4.43 -29.47
N VAL A 125 12.40 -5.31 -30.26
CA VAL A 125 11.70 -6.31 -31.08
C VAL A 125 12.24 -7.69 -30.77
N LEU A 126 11.36 -8.55 -30.24
CA LEU A 126 11.67 -9.95 -29.99
C LEU A 126 11.36 -10.79 -31.23
N MET A 127 12.18 -11.82 -31.48
CA MET A 127 12.08 -12.67 -32.67
C MET A 127 12.27 -11.90 -33.98
N HIS A 128 13.24 -10.99 -33.99
CA HIS A 128 13.48 -10.10 -35.11
C HIS A 128 13.81 -10.89 -36.39
N GLN A 129 13.25 -10.45 -37.53
CA GLN A 129 13.39 -11.12 -38.84
C GLN A 129 12.99 -12.60 -38.84
N ASN A 130 12.06 -13.02 -37.96
CA ASN A 130 11.65 -14.42 -37.80
C ASN A 130 12.83 -15.34 -37.41
N THR A 131 13.73 -14.85 -36.56
CA THR A 131 14.87 -15.60 -36.05
C THR A 131 14.93 -15.54 -34.53
N ALA A 132 15.76 -16.39 -33.91
CA ALA A 132 16.03 -16.36 -32.47
C ALA A 132 16.96 -15.21 -32.07
N THR A 133 16.58 -13.97 -32.45
CA THR A 133 17.34 -12.76 -32.16
C THR A 133 16.44 -11.66 -31.60
N VAL A 134 17.05 -10.78 -30.82
CA VAL A 134 16.45 -9.52 -30.37
C VAL A 134 17.06 -8.37 -31.15
N PHE A 135 16.22 -7.45 -31.60
CA PHE A 135 16.64 -6.15 -32.09
C PHE A 135 16.31 -5.10 -31.04
N ALA A 136 17.26 -4.22 -30.74
CA ALA A 136 17.02 -3.09 -29.87
C ALA A 136 17.64 -1.83 -30.47
N ASN A 137 16.91 -0.73 -30.41
CA ASN A 137 17.40 0.56 -30.83
C ASN A 137 17.14 1.60 -29.73
N ALA A 138 18.15 1.79 -28.88
CA ALA A 138 18.10 2.73 -27.76
C ALA A 138 18.00 4.22 -28.19
N ASN A 139 18.25 4.52 -29.47
CA ASN A 139 18.13 5.87 -30.03
C ASN A 139 16.69 6.22 -30.45
N ILE A 140 15.77 5.24 -30.47
CA ILE A 140 14.36 5.49 -30.76
C ILE A 140 13.68 6.02 -29.50
N ALA A 141 13.08 7.21 -29.63
CA ALA A 141 12.63 8.08 -28.55
C ALA A 141 11.46 7.58 -27.69
N ASN A 142 11.14 6.28 -27.68
CA ASN A 142 9.87 5.78 -27.12
C ASN A 142 10.00 4.96 -25.83
N TYR A 143 11.21 4.48 -25.47
CA TYR A 143 11.51 3.95 -24.13
C TYR A 143 12.83 4.50 -23.61
N ALA A 144 12.99 4.54 -22.29
CA ALA A 144 14.23 4.98 -21.63
C ALA A 144 15.01 3.76 -21.12
N PHE A 145 15.90 3.20 -21.94
CA PHE A 145 16.78 2.10 -21.52
C PHE A 145 18.09 2.07 -22.32
N HIS A 146 19.12 1.45 -21.76
CA HIS A 146 20.31 1.00 -22.50
C HIS A 146 20.25 -0.50 -22.72
N ALA A 147 20.69 -0.98 -23.90
CA ALA A 147 20.65 -2.40 -24.25
C ALA A 147 21.44 -3.29 -23.28
N GLU A 148 22.55 -2.77 -22.75
CA GLU A 148 23.33 -3.40 -21.69
C GLU A 148 22.50 -3.61 -20.42
N ASP A 149 21.78 -2.56 -19.98
CA ASP A 149 20.92 -2.64 -18.80
C ASP A 149 19.72 -3.57 -19.01
N LEU A 150 19.17 -3.67 -20.21
CA LEU A 150 17.99 -4.49 -20.43
C LEU A 150 18.33 -5.98 -20.60
N PHE A 151 19.35 -6.30 -21.41
CA PHE A 151 19.67 -7.68 -21.79
C PHE A 151 21.17 -7.98 -21.92
N GLY A 152 22.06 -7.14 -21.38
CA GLY A 152 23.50 -7.39 -21.34
C GLY A 152 24.17 -7.45 -22.71
N ASN A 153 23.63 -6.72 -23.70
CA ASN A 153 24.08 -6.72 -25.10
C ASN A 153 24.04 -8.10 -25.82
N GLY A 154 23.43 -9.12 -25.21
CA GLY A 154 23.26 -10.44 -25.81
C GLY A 154 22.12 -10.48 -26.82
N GLY A 155 22.43 -10.41 -28.12
CA GLY A 155 21.45 -10.35 -29.21
C GLY A 155 20.78 -11.68 -29.59
N ALA A 156 21.31 -12.83 -29.14
CA ALA A 156 20.77 -14.16 -29.44
C ALA A 156 19.83 -14.65 -28.34
N LEU A 157 18.64 -15.11 -28.74
CA LEU A 157 17.63 -15.65 -27.83
C LEU A 157 17.76 -17.16 -27.72
N LEU A 158 17.75 -17.65 -26.48
CA LEU A 158 17.55 -19.07 -26.18
C LEU A 158 16.06 -19.44 -26.22
N GLU A 159 15.19 -18.49 -25.88
CA GLU A 159 13.75 -18.68 -25.79
C GLU A 159 13.02 -17.34 -25.83
N CYS A 160 11.79 -17.35 -26.33
CA CYS A 160 10.81 -16.29 -26.17
C CYS A 160 9.46 -16.90 -25.80
N GLU A 161 8.94 -16.53 -24.64
CA GLU A 161 7.63 -16.96 -24.15
C GLU A 161 6.68 -15.77 -24.09
N VAL A 162 5.41 -15.97 -24.41
CA VAL A 162 4.37 -14.96 -24.22
C VAL A 162 3.28 -15.53 -23.35
N TYR A 163 2.92 -14.76 -22.33
CA TYR A 163 1.89 -15.11 -21.37
C TYR A 163 0.73 -14.14 -21.48
N ARG A 164 -0.49 -14.66 -21.38
CA ARG A 164 -1.66 -13.83 -21.06
C ARG A 164 -1.57 -13.41 -19.62
N VAL A 165 -1.72 -12.11 -19.37
CA VAL A 165 -1.72 -11.54 -18.03
C VAL A 165 -3.15 -11.47 -17.53
N GLU A 166 -3.40 -12.15 -16.41
CA GLU A 166 -4.75 -12.28 -15.84
C GLU A 166 -4.81 -11.59 -14.48
N GLY A 167 -5.89 -10.83 -14.27
CA GLY A 167 -6.18 -10.24 -12.96
C GLY A 167 -5.41 -8.96 -12.63
N VAL A 168 -4.91 -8.22 -13.63
CA VAL A 168 -4.35 -6.87 -13.43
C VAL A 168 -5.42 -6.00 -12.74
N GLY A 169 -5.15 -5.53 -11.52
CA GLY A 169 -6.10 -4.72 -10.76
C GLY A 169 -7.46 -5.40 -10.49
N ALA A 170 -7.53 -6.73 -10.42
CA ALA A 170 -8.81 -7.42 -10.35
C ALA A 170 -9.61 -7.11 -9.07
N LEU A 171 -10.87 -6.73 -9.28
CA LEU A 171 -11.89 -6.66 -8.25
C LEU A 171 -12.46 -8.05 -7.96
N LEU A 172 -12.70 -8.34 -6.69
CA LEU A 172 -13.49 -9.47 -6.25
C LEU A 172 -14.95 -9.30 -6.73
N GLN A 173 -15.59 -10.42 -7.06
CA GLN A 173 -17.02 -10.43 -7.40
C GLN A 173 -17.87 -9.89 -6.24
N ASN A 174 -17.53 -10.28 -5.01
CA ASN A 174 -18.14 -9.77 -3.79
C ASN A 174 -17.09 -9.03 -2.96
N PRO A 175 -17.42 -7.88 -2.36
CA PRO A 175 -16.49 -7.16 -1.50
C PRO A 175 -16.14 -8.01 -0.27
N TYR A 176 -14.86 -7.94 0.13
CA TYR A 176 -14.35 -8.60 1.33
C TYR A 176 -15.06 -8.11 2.61
N ARG A 177 -15.52 -6.85 2.61
CA ARG A 177 -16.39 -6.27 3.64
C ARG A 177 -17.46 -5.40 3.02
N MET A 178 -18.68 -5.54 3.53
CA MET A 178 -19.80 -4.71 3.11
C MET A 178 -19.69 -3.32 3.73
N ILE A 179 -19.72 -2.29 2.89
CA ILE A 179 -19.84 -0.88 3.29
C ILE A 179 -21.02 -0.27 2.54
N GLU A 180 -21.76 0.58 3.25
CA GLU A 180 -22.86 1.36 2.68
C GLU A 180 -22.31 2.70 2.16
N TRP A 181 -21.99 2.75 0.86
CA TRP A 181 -21.39 3.91 0.18
C TRP A 181 -22.43 4.98 -0.20
N THR A 182 -23.32 5.35 0.72
CA THR A 182 -24.38 6.34 0.48
C THR A 182 -24.24 7.53 1.44
N ALA A 183 -24.81 8.69 1.06
CA ALA A 183 -24.87 9.84 1.96
C ALA A 183 -25.61 9.50 3.28
N GLY A 184 -26.69 8.70 3.21
CA GLY A 184 -27.38 8.19 4.39
C GLY A 184 -26.50 7.28 5.25
N GLY A 185 -25.66 6.43 4.62
CA GLY A 185 -24.67 5.60 5.30
C GLY A 185 -23.63 6.44 6.06
N LYS A 186 -23.14 7.52 5.43
CA LYS A 186 -22.24 8.51 6.06
C LYS A 186 -22.88 9.16 7.28
N GLU A 187 -24.09 9.69 7.15
CA GLU A 187 -24.82 10.34 8.26
C GLU A 187 -25.05 9.36 9.42
N LYS A 188 -25.41 8.10 9.10
CA LYS A 188 -25.58 7.05 10.10
C LYS A 188 -24.27 6.76 10.85
N LEU A 189 -23.13 6.69 10.15
CA LEU A 189 -21.81 6.53 10.78
C LEU A 189 -21.48 7.71 11.70
N MET A 190 -21.68 8.95 11.23
CA MET A 190 -21.42 10.14 12.05
C MET A 190 -22.28 10.16 13.31
N ASN A 191 -23.58 9.86 13.19
CA ASN A 191 -24.50 9.78 14.32
C ASN A 191 -24.14 8.65 15.28
N GLU A 192 -23.74 7.48 14.78
CA GLU A 192 -23.26 6.37 15.61
C GLU A 192 -22.03 6.80 16.43
N ILE A 193 -21.02 7.40 15.78
CA ILE A 193 -19.77 7.85 16.42
C ILE A 193 -20.06 8.91 17.50
N ARG A 194 -20.91 9.90 17.22
CA ARG A 194 -21.30 10.94 18.19
C ARG A 194 -21.97 10.37 19.43
N ASN A 195 -22.72 9.28 19.28
CA ASN A 195 -23.46 8.65 20.36
C ASN A 195 -22.63 7.64 21.17
N PHE A 196 -21.38 7.36 20.79
CA PHE A 196 -20.49 6.57 21.63
C PHE A 196 -20.23 7.30 22.94
N LYS A 197 -20.32 6.56 24.06
CA LYS A 197 -19.95 7.05 25.38
C LYS A 197 -19.08 6.01 26.07
N PRO A 198 -17.99 6.41 26.74
CA PRO A 198 -17.27 5.51 27.62
C PRO A 198 -18.21 4.95 28.68
N SER A 199 -18.07 3.67 29.02
CA SER A 199 -18.93 3.02 30.02
C SER A 199 -18.62 3.46 31.45
N TRP A 200 -17.54 4.22 31.65
CA TRP A 200 -17.10 4.74 32.94
C TRP A 200 -17.28 6.26 32.98
N ASN A 201 -18.09 6.76 33.92
CA ASN A 201 -18.41 8.18 34.05
C ASN A 201 -17.16 9.06 34.27
N SER A 202 -16.13 8.49 34.91
CA SER A 202 -14.84 9.14 35.16
C SER A 202 -14.02 9.39 33.89
N VAL A 203 -14.42 8.83 32.73
CA VAL A 203 -13.75 9.01 31.44
C VAL A 203 -14.69 9.73 30.47
N PRO A 204 -14.47 11.03 30.19
CA PRO A 204 -15.36 11.81 29.33
C PRO A 204 -15.18 11.52 27.83
N LYS A 205 -14.00 11.07 27.40
CA LYS A 205 -13.64 10.81 25.99
C LYS A 205 -12.69 9.62 25.87
N PHE A 206 -12.75 8.93 24.73
CA PHE A 206 -11.82 7.86 24.38
C PHE A 206 -10.48 8.45 23.90
N ARG A 207 -9.36 8.12 24.54
CA ARG A 207 -8.01 8.41 24.02
C ARG A 207 -7.53 7.30 23.11
N ILE A 208 -7.19 7.66 21.88
CA ILE A 208 -6.73 6.76 20.82
C ILE A 208 -5.32 7.19 20.41
N LEU A 209 -4.33 6.31 20.59
CA LEU A 209 -2.93 6.60 20.26
C LEU A 209 -2.57 6.16 18.86
N PHE A 210 -1.97 7.06 18.07
CA PHE A 210 -1.41 6.75 16.76
C PHE A 210 0.08 6.46 16.88
N LEU A 211 0.50 5.25 16.46
CA LEU A 211 1.89 4.82 16.36
C LEU A 211 2.17 4.33 14.95
N GLY A 212 3.39 4.53 14.44
CA GLY A 212 3.75 4.06 13.11
C GLY A 212 4.97 4.76 12.52
N PRO A 213 5.53 4.24 11.42
CA PRO A 213 6.69 4.81 10.75
C PRO A 213 6.52 6.29 10.37
N VAL A 214 7.65 7.00 10.22
CA VAL A 214 7.66 8.31 9.55
C VAL A 214 7.07 8.16 8.14
N GLY A 215 6.29 9.15 7.68
CA GLY A 215 5.66 9.11 6.36
C GLY A 215 4.43 8.20 6.21
N ALA A 216 4.05 7.43 7.25
CA ALA A 216 2.88 6.55 7.22
C ALA A 216 1.52 7.29 7.25
N GLY A 217 1.52 8.60 7.51
CA GLY A 217 0.30 9.42 7.47
C GLY A 217 -0.48 9.51 8.79
N LYS A 218 0.19 9.46 9.95
CA LYS A 218 -0.44 9.61 11.29
C LYS A 218 -1.18 10.95 11.43
N SER A 219 -0.45 12.05 11.29
CA SER A 219 -0.99 13.41 11.38
C SER A 219 -1.97 13.71 10.23
N SER A 220 -1.72 13.17 9.03
CA SER A 220 -2.64 13.25 7.89
C SER A 220 -3.96 12.53 8.15
N PHE A 221 -3.95 11.38 8.82
CA PHE A 221 -5.17 10.67 9.20
C PHE A 221 -5.99 11.50 10.18
N PHE A 222 -5.37 12.11 11.20
CA PHE A 222 -6.06 13.04 12.09
C PHE A 222 -6.71 14.20 11.31
N ASN A 223 -5.94 14.86 10.45
CA ASN A 223 -6.45 15.97 9.64
C ASN A 223 -7.65 15.53 8.79
N SER A 224 -7.59 14.32 8.22
CA SER A 224 -8.67 13.76 7.42
C SER A 224 -9.94 13.51 8.25
N VAL A 225 -9.79 12.95 9.47
CA VAL A 225 -10.93 12.80 10.40
C VAL A 225 -11.51 14.16 10.76
N ASN A 226 -10.66 15.13 11.10
CA ASN A 226 -11.11 16.46 11.47
C ASN A 226 -11.85 17.16 10.32
N SER A 227 -11.37 17.00 9.09
CA SER A 227 -12.00 17.51 7.88
C SER A 227 -13.43 17.01 7.68
N VAL A 228 -13.67 15.72 7.91
CA VAL A 228 -15.01 15.13 7.82
C VAL A 228 -15.99 15.81 8.80
N TYR A 229 -15.53 16.16 10.00
CA TYR A 229 -16.37 16.80 11.03
C TYR A 229 -16.51 18.31 10.87
N GLN A 230 -15.54 18.97 10.23
CA GLN A 230 -15.55 20.41 9.95
C GLN A 230 -16.27 20.77 8.65
N GLY A 231 -16.42 19.82 7.72
CA GLY A 231 -17.08 20.05 6.43
C GLY A 231 -16.16 20.58 5.33
N TYR A 232 -14.85 20.72 5.59
CA TYR A 232 -13.83 21.17 4.63
C TYR A 232 -12.46 20.55 4.94
N VAL A 233 -11.55 20.54 3.96
CA VAL A 233 -10.20 20.00 4.14
C VAL A 233 -9.39 20.89 5.10
N THR A 234 -8.75 20.29 6.11
CA THR A 234 -8.07 20.96 7.23
C THR A 234 -6.63 20.49 7.38
N SER A 235 -5.77 21.33 7.96
CA SER A 235 -4.33 21.05 8.17
C SER A 235 -3.87 21.40 9.58
N ASN A 236 -4.66 21.01 10.59
CA ASN A 236 -4.44 21.38 11.99
C ASN A 236 -3.24 20.68 12.65
N ALA A 237 -2.96 19.44 12.28
CA ALA A 237 -1.73 18.75 12.65
C ALA A 237 -0.67 18.95 11.55
N ILE A 238 0.58 19.15 11.97
CA ILE A 238 1.72 19.31 11.05
C ILE A 238 1.90 18.00 10.30
N ALA A 239 1.54 17.99 9.02
CA ALA A 239 1.71 16.86 8.12
C ALA A 239 2.65 17.29 6.98
N GLY A 240 3.66 16.46 6.71
CA GLY A 240 4.64 16.70 5.66
C GLY A 240 5.49 15.46 5.42
N SER A 241 6.03 15.34 4.21
CA SER A 241 7.00 14.31 3.83
C SER A 241 8.42 14.86 3.99
N ASP A 242 9.10 14.46 5.06
CA ASP A 242 10.54 14.70 5.22
C ASP A 242 11.23 13.37 5.57
N SER A 243 12.54 13.31 5.39
CA SER A 243 13.39 12.15 5.67
C SER A 243 13.44 11.79 7.17
N THR A 244 13.14 12.75 8.05
CA THR A 244 13.07 12.56 9.51
C THR A 244 11.68 12.91 10.05
N SER A 245 11.35 12.47 11.28
CA SER A 245 10.03 12.76 11.87
C SER A 245 9.71 14.26 11.91
N VAL A 246 8.65 14.67 11.22
CA VAL A 246 8.13 16.05 11.23
C VAL A 246 7.46 16.35 12.57
N THR A 247 6.68 15.40 13.09
CA THR A 247 6.07 15.51 14.42
C THR A 247 7.10 15.10 15.46
N MET A 248 7.61 16.05 16.23
CA MET A 248 8.59 15.80 17.31
C MET A 248 7.97 15.89 18.71
N GLN A 249 6.69 16.29 18.79
CA GLN A 249 5.93 16.47 20.03
C GLN A 249 4.76 15.50 20.11
N TYR A 250 4.50 14.99 21.31
CA TYR A 250 3.25 14.30 21.64
C TYR A 250 2.11 15.31 21.66
N ARG A 251 1.02 15.05 20.93
CA ARG A 251 -0.10 15.99 20.79
C ARG A 251 -1.43 15.31 21.00
N ASN A 252 -2.25 15.89 21.86
CA ASN A 252 -3.65 15.51 22.05
C ASN A 252 -4.53 16.43 21.22
N TYR A 253 -5.26 15.85 20.27
CA TYR A 253 -6.20 16.55 19.42
C TYR A 253 -7.63 16.14 19.75
N GLU A 254 -8.46 17.12 20.06
CA GLU A 254 -9.90 16.91 20.19
C GLU A 254 -10.58 17.14 18.85
N VAL A 255 -11.63 16.37 18.58
CA VAL A 255 -12.46 16.56 17.39
C VAL A 255 -13.77 17.22 17.79
N GLN A 256 -14.11 18.28 17.07
CA GLN A 256 -15.38 18.99 17.21
C GLN A 256 -16.09 19.02 15.86
N SER A 257 -17.42 18.90 15.90
CA SER A 257 -18.26 19.10 14.73
C SER A 257 -18.39 20.60 14.41
N GLU A 258 -18.80 20.92 13.18
CA GLU A 258 -19.08 22.30 12.73
C GLU A 258 -20.05 23.05 13.66
N ASP A 259 -21.04 22.35 14.24
CA ASP A 259 -22.00 22.89 15.21
C ASP A 259 -21.43 23.06 16.63
N GLY A 260 -20.11 22.93 16.80
CA GLY A 260 -19.40 23.07 18.07
C GLY A 260 -19.59 21.89 19.03
N LYS A 261 -20.30 20.83 18.64
CA LYS A 261 -20.51 19.67 19.51
C LYS A 261 -19.26 18.80 19.58
N PRO A 262 -18.83 18.40 20.79
CA PRO A 262 -17.66 17.56 20.96
C PRO A 262 -17.93 16.14 20.48
N VAL A 263 -16.99 15.57 19.75
CA VAL A 263 -16.93 14.13 19.47
C VAL A 263 -16.26 13.45 20.68
N PRO A 264 -16.70 12.25 21.12
CA PRO A 264 -16.21 11.59 22.33
C PRO A 264 -14.78 11.00 22.16
N ILE A 265 -13.89 11.65 21.41
CA ILE A 265 -12.57 11.13 21.04
C ILE A 265 -11.50 12.19 21.29
N ILE A 266 -10.34 11.74 21.78
CA ILE A 266 -9.08 12.45 21.77
C ILE A 266 -8.09 11.59 20.98
N PHE A 267 -7.57 12.13 19.88
CA PHE A 267 -6.50 11.49 19.13
C PHE A 267 -5.16 11.94 19.68
N CYS A 268 -4.33 10.97 20.03
CA CYS A 268 -2.99 11.19 20.56
C CYS A 268 -2.00 10.91 19.43
N ASP A 269 -1.45 11.96 18.82
CA ASP A 269 -0.44 11.85 17.78
C ASP A 269 0.96 11.82 18.39
N SER A 270 1.84 11.02 17.80
CA SER A 270 3.17 10.73 18.33
C SER A 270 4.26 10.91 17.28
N MET A 271 5.50 11.00 17.76
CA MET A 271 6.68 11.00 16.89
C MET A 271 6.76 9.72 16.07
N GLY A 272 7.21 9.82 14.82
CA GLY A 272 7.31 8.66 13.93
C GLY A 272 8.37 7.67 14.38
N LEU A 273 8.14 6.39 14.07
CA LEU A 273 9.14 5.35 14.23
C LEU A 273 10.15 5.43 13.08
N GLU A 274 11.42 5.36 13.42
CA GLU A 274 12.53 5.30 12.45
C GLU A 274 13.38 4.05 12.71
N GLU A 275 14.17 3.60 11.74
CA GLU A 275 14.98 2.38 11.89
C GLU A 275 16.26 2.61 12.70
N LYS A 276 16.90 3.76 12.51
CA LYS A 276 18.17 4.09 13.14
C LYS A 276 17.96 4.28 14.65
N GLU A 277 18.85 3.70 15.45
CA GLU A 277 18.83 3.94 16.89
C GLU A 277 19.18 5.40 17.20
N GLY A 278 18.50 5.96 18.21
CA GLY A 278 18.62 7.38 18.52
C GLY A 278 17.92 8.31 17.52
N THR A 279 17.08 7.78 16.61
CA THR A 279 16.14 8.57 15.81
C THR A 279 14.71 8.04 15.95
N GLY A 280 13.73 8.92 15.71
CA GLY A 280 12.32 8.60 15.91
C GLY A 280 11.93 8.27 17.36
N LEU A 281 10.67 7.87 17.54
CA LEU A 281 10.11 7.56 18.86
C LEU A 281 10.86 6.38 19.51
N ASN A 282 11.35 6.60 20.73
CA ASN A 282 11.96 5.55 21.53
C ASN A 282 10.87 4.60 22.03
N ILE A 283 11.00 3.29 21.73
CA ILE A 283 10.00 2.29 22.13
C ILE A 283 9.85 2.21 23.66
N GLY A 284 10.89 2.56 24.42
CA GLY A 284 10.82 2.63 25.88
C GLY A 284 9.88 3.72 26.42
N ASP A 285 9.52 4.72 25.62
CA ASP A 285 8.50 5.71 25.99
C ASP A 285 7.07 5.19 25.80
N VAL A 286 6.85 4.16 24.96
CA VAL A 286 5.51 3.66 24.62
C VAL A 286 4.73 3.24 25.88
N PRO A 287 5.28 2.47 26.84
CA PRO A 287 4.57 2.14 28.08
C PRO A 287 4.18 3.38 28.90
N ASN A 288 5.00 4.44 28.88
CA ASN A 288 4.70 5.69 29.58
C ASN A 288 3.55 6.45 28.90
N ILE A 289 3.50 6.45 27.56
CA ILE A 289 2.38 7.01 26.80
C ILE A 289 1.10 6.24 27.12
N LEU A 290 1.14 4.90 27.03
CA LEU A 290 -0.04 4.04 27.24
C LEU A 290 -0.67 4.23 28.62
N LYS A 291 0.18 4.37 29.66
CA LYS A 291 -0.26 4.60 31.04
C LYS A 291 -0.68 6.04 31.33
N GLY A 292 -0.53 6.98 30.39
CA GLY A 292 -0.91 8.38 30.59
C GLY A 292 0.11 9.22 31.36
N HIS A 293 1.36 8.76 31.46
CA HIS A 293 2.43 9.49 32.15
C HIS A 293 2.98 10.69 31.36
N ILE A 294 2.77 10.69 30.03
CA ILE A 294 3.28 11.73 29.12
C ILE A 294 2.22 12.83 28.92
N PRO A 295 2.50 14.09 29.29
CA PRO A 295 1.56 15.20 29.12
C PRO A 295 1.47 15.67 27.66
N ASP A 296 0.39 16.39 27.33
CA ASP A 296 0.27 17.07 26.02
C ASP A 296 1.47 18.00 25.77
N ARG A 297 1.91 18.07 24.51
CA ARG A 297 3.06 18.87 24.03
C ARG A 297 4.41 18.43 24.56
N TYR A 298 4.51 17.22 25.11
CA TYR A 298 5.80 16.65 25.48
C TYR A 298 6.71 16.51 24.26
N GLN A 299 7.93 17.02 24.35
CA GLN A 299 8.96 16.90 23.33
C GLN A 299 9.71 15.58 23.53
N PHE A 300 9.63 14.66 22.56
CA PHE A 300 10.33 13.38 22.65
C PHE A 300 11.84 13.54 22.56
N ASN A 301 12.56 12.72 23.32
CA ASN A 301 14.01 12.57 23.20
C ASN A 301 14.32 11.20 22.59
N PRO A 302 14.76 11.13 21.32
CA PRO A 302 15.08 9.87 20.66
C PRO A 302 16.12 9.03 21.42
N CYS A 303 17.02 9.67 22.16
CA CYS A 303 18.15 9.05 22.83
C CYS A 303 17.85 8.60 24.27
N ALA A 304 16.73 9.01 24.87
CA ALA A 304 16.45 8.72 26.27
C ALA A 304 14.96 8.61 26.56
N VAL A 305 14.59 7.60 27.35
CA VAL A 305 13.23 7.40 27.86
C VAL A 305 12.91 8.44 28.93
N ILE A 306 11.68 8.96 28.92
CA ILE A 306 11.18 9.89 29.94
C ILE A 306 11.29 9.27 31.34
N GLN A 307 11.80 10.05 32.29
CA GLN A 307 11.98 9.62 33.68
C GLN A 307 10.90 10.25 34.59
N PRO A 308 10.51 9.63 35.71
CA PRO A 308 9.49 10.17 36.62
C PRO A 308 9.84 11.53 37.27
N ASN A 309 11.11 11.93 37.22
CA ASN A 309 11.59 13.23 37.67
C ASN A 309 11.58 14.29 36.56
N ALA A 310 11.23 13.93 35.32
CA ALA A 310 11.17 14.86 34.21
C ALA A 310 10.08 15.93 34.45
N PRO A 311 10.33 17.20 34.07
CA PRO A 311 9.33 18.25 34.16
C PRO A 311 8.04 17.88 33.41
N GLY A 312 6.90 18.02 34.07
CA GLY A 312 5.59 17.70 33.49
C GLY A 312 5.19 16.22 33.50
N TYR A 313 6.05 15.30 33.97
CA TYR A 313 5.70 13.88 34.10
C TYR A 313 4.47 13.70 35.00
N VAL A 314 3.43 13.04 34.48
CA VAL A 314 2.20 12.78 35.23
C VAL A 314 2.44 11.56 36.14
N ARG A 315 2.66 11.80 37.44
CA ARG A 315 3.04 10.72 38.38
C ARG A 315 1.93 9.68 38.58
N ASN A 316 0.70 10.14 38.77
CA ASN A 316 -0.46 9.30 39.08
C ASN A 316 -1.56 9.56 38.04
N PRO A 317 -1.43 9.02 36.82
CA PRO A 317 -2.44 9.18 35.78
C PRO A 317 -3.73 8.46 36.18
N SER A 318 -4.86 9.12 35.94
CA SER A 318 -6.17 8.51 36.12
C SER A 318 -6.61 7.78 34.84
N LEU A 319 -7.72 7.04 34.89
CA LEU A 319 -8.23 6.33 33.70
C LEU A 319 -8.45 7.27 32.50
N LYS A 320 -8.86 8.52 32.73
CA LYS A 320 -9.07 9.50 31.65
C LYS A 320 -7.77 9.93 30.95
N ASP A 321 -6.62 9.68 31.56
CA ASP A 321 -5.30 10.07 31.06
C ASP A 321 -4.65 8.92 30.28
N GLN A 322 -5.12 7.67 30.47
CA GLN A 322 -4.62 6.46 29.83
C GLN A 322 -5.09 6.33 28.38
N ILE A 323 -4.36 5.54 27.59
CA ILE A 323 -4.76 5.19 26.23
C ILE A 323 -5.73 4.00 26.27
N HIS A 324 -6.85 4.12 25.57
CA HIS A 324 -7.89 3.07 25.54
C HIS A 324 -7.83 2.21 24.27
N CYS A 325 -7.11 2.66 23.24
CA CYS A 325 -6.91 1.93 22.00
C CYS A 325 -5.66 2.44 21.30
N VAL A 326 -4.84 1.53 20.76
CA VAL A 326 -3.68 1.86 19.93
C VAL A 326 -4.01 1.58 18.48
N VAL A 327 -3.64 2.52 17.60
CA VAL A 327 -3.76 2.38 16.16
C VAL A 327 -2.38 2.40 15.54
N LEU A 328 -2.00 1.30 14.91
CA LEU A 328 -0.81 1.21 14.08
C LEU A 328 -1.13 1.77 12.69
N ILE A 329 -0.58 2.94 12.39
CA ILE A 329 -0.74 3.63 11.11
C ILE A 329 0.43 3.22 10.21
N ILE A 330 0.13 2.53 9.11
CA ILE A 330 1.12 1.95 8.20
C ILE A 330 0.78 2.36 6.77
N ASP A 331 1.80 2.70 5.99
CA ASP A 331 1.64 2.93 4.56
C ASP A 331 1.38 1.60 3.83
N GLY A 332 0.15 1.43 3.35
CA GLY A 332 -0.33 0.20 2.71
C GLY A 332 0.44 -0.16 1.44
N SER A 333 1.03 0.81 0.75
CA SER A 333 1.82 0.58 -0.48
C SER A 333 3.21 -0.01 -0.19
N THR A 334 3.65 0.01 1.07
CA THR A 334 5.01 -0.38 1.47
C THR A 334 5.06 -1.57 2.43
N VAL A 335 3.93 -2.22 2.70
CA VAL A 335 3.83 -3.36 3.63
C VAL A 335 4.78 -4.50 3.25
N GLU A 336 4.92 -4.80 1.96
CA GLU A 336 5.80 -5.88 1.48
C GLU A 336 7.27 -5.63 1.80
N ILE A 337 7.71 -4.37 1.66
CA ILE A 337 9.10 -3.93 1.85
C ILE A 337 9.41 -3.44 3.26
N LEU A 338 8.47 -3.62 4.20
CA LEU A 338 8.68 -3.29 5.61
C LEU A 338 9.89 -4.08 6.15
N SER A 339 10.93 -3.37 6.56
CA SER A 339 12.18 -3.96 7.03
C SER A 339 12.00 -4.79 8.30
N ASP A 340 12.86 -5.80 8.48
CA ASP A 340 12.85 -6.64 9.67
C ASP A 340 12.99 -5.84 10.97
N LYS A 341 13.80 -4.77 10.96
CA LYS A 341 13.99 -3.88 12.11
C LYS A 341 12.70 -3.14 12.46
N MET A 342 11.99 -2.60 11.46
CA MET A 342 10.72 -1.91 11.70
C MET A 342 9.63 -2.90 12.14
N GLU A 343 9.58 -4.08 11.54
CA GLU A 343 8.68 -5.15 11.94
C GLU A 343 8.90 -5.54 13.41
N GLN A 344 10.16 -5.69 13.84
CA GLN A 344 10.51 -5.96 15.25
C GLN A 344 10.03 -4.86 16.21
N LYS A 345 10.21 -3.58 15.85
CA LYS A 345 9.70 -2.45 16.65
C LYS A 345 8.18 -2.49 16.80
N LEU A 346 7.45 -2.73 15.70
CA LEU A 346 5.98 -2.85 15.72
C LEU A 346 5.52 -4.07 16.53
N ARG A 347 6.21 -5.20 16.43
CA ARG A 347 5.95 -6.38 17.28
C ARG A 347 6.22 -6.09 18.75
N GLN A 348 7.23 -5.30 19.09
CA GLN A 348 7.50 -4.88 20.47
C GLN A 348 6.37 -4.00 21.02
N ILE A 349 5.91 -3.00 20.26
CA ILE A 349 4.73 -2.18 20.62
C ILE A 349 3.51 -3.07 20.86
N ARG A 350 3.30 -4.07 20.00
CA ARG A 350 2.20 -5.03 20.16
C ARG A 350 2.33 -5.88 21.44
N LYS A 351 3.55 -6.21 21.87
CA LYS A 351 3.78 -6.91 23.14
C LYS A 351 3.43 -6.02 24.34
N GLU A 352 3.87 -4.75 24.34
CA GLU A 352 3.58 -3.80 25.41
C GLU A 352 2.07 -3.54 25.57
N THR A 353 1.37 -3.33 24.45
CA THR A 353 -0.09 -3.16 24.44
C THR A 353 -0.83 -4.39 24.96
N LYS A 354 -0.37 -5.60 24.60
CA LYS A 354 -0.93 -6.86 25.11
C LYS A 354 -0.73 -7.02 26.63
N ILE A 355 0.41 -6.58 27.18
CA ILE A 355 0.68 -6.63 28.63
C ILE A 355 -0.32 -5.74 29.40
N LEU A 356 -0.72 -4.62 28.81
CA LEU A 356 -1.67 -3.67 29.41
C LEU A 356 -3.14 -3.94 29.04
N ASP A 357 -3.43 -5.04 28.33
CA ASP A 357 -4.74 -5.38 27.76
C ASP A 357 -5.36 -4.24 26.92
N ILE A 358 -4.52 -3.43 26.27
CA ILE A 358 -4.98 -2.35 25.40
C ILE A 358 -5.20 -2.90 23.98
N PRO A 359 -6.41 -2.75 23.41
CA PRO A 359 -6.70 -3.25 22.08
C PRO A 359 -5.89 -2.49 21.01
N VAL A 360 -5.52 -3.22 19.96
CA VAL A 360 -4.76 -2.70 18.81
C VAL A 360 -5.58 -2.82 17.53
N LEU A 361 -5.65 -1.73 16.78
CA LEU A 361 -6.14 -1.68 15.39
C LEU A 361 -4.97 -1.35 14.48
N ALA A 362 -4.97 -1.85 13.25
CA ALA A 362 -4.06 -1.40 12.21
C ALA A 362 -4.84 -0.68 11.11
N VAL A 363 -4.32 0.46 10.68
CA VAL A 363 -4.84 1.27 9.60
C VAL A 363 -3.79 1.31 8.49
N LEU A 364 -4.15 0.76 7.33
CA LEU A 364 -3.31 0.83 6.13
C LEU A 364 -3.72 2.07 5.34
N THR A 365 -2.87 3.09 5.34
CA THR A 365 -3.07 4.34 4.59
C THR A 365 -2.58 4.21 3.15
N LYS A 366 -2.82 5.24 2.33
CA LYS A 366 -2.36 5.32 0.92
C LYS A 366 -2.80 4.14 0.06
N VAL A 367 -4.06 3.73 0.24
CA VAL A 367 -4.63 2.59 -0.51
C VAL A 367 -4.81 2.90 -1.99
N ASP A 368 -4.95 4.18 -2.32
CA ASP A 368 -4.89 4.76 -3.65
C ASP A 368 -3.54 4.55 -4.34
N ALA A 369 -2.44 4.51 -3.58
CA ALA A 369 -1.12 4.18 -4.13
C ALA A 369 -0.91 2.66 -4.36
N ILE A 370 -1.80 1.80 -3.83
CA ILE A 370 -1.75 0.34 -4.07
C ILE A 370 -2.38 -0.01 -5.42
N CYS A 371 -3.41 0.72 -5.83
CA CYS A 371 -4.12 0.51 -7.09
C CYS A 371 -4.60 1.85 -7.65
N SER A 372 -4.19 2.18 -8.88
CA SER A 372 -4.51 3.47 -9.52
C SER A 372 -6.00 3.76 -9.64
N PHE A 373 -6.86 2.76 -9.84
CA PHE A 373 -8.32 2.99 -9.92
C PHE A 373 -8.93 3.47 -8.59
N LEU A 374 -8.26 3.24 -7.44
CA LEU A 374 -8.70 3.74 -6.13
C LEU A 374 -8.38 5.23 -5.93
N GLU A 375 -7.62 5.86 -6.84
CA GLU A 375 -7.37 7.29 -6.81
C GLU A 375 -8.65 8.07 -7.10
N GLU A 376 -9.44 7.60 -8.07
CA GLU A 376 -10.69 8.20 -8.52
C GLU A 376 -11.86 7.88 -7.59
N ASP A 377 -12.06 6.59 -7.25
CA ASP A 377 -13.17 6.07 -6.45
C ASP A 377 -12.67 5.00 -5.45
N VAL A 378 -12.74 5.30 -4.15
CA VAL A 378 -12.28 4.35 -3.10
C VAL A 378 -13.34 3.32 -2.70
N SER A 379 -14.55 3.37 -3.27
CA SER A 379 -15.65 2.46 -2.90
C SER A 379 -15.35 0.98 -3.20
N ASP A 380 -14.46 0.73 -4.15
CA ASP A 380 -13.98 -0.60 -4.53
C ASP A 380 -12.79 -1.09 -3.67
N VAL A 381 -12.37 -0.36 -2.62
CA VAL A 381 -11.22 -0.72 -1.77
C VAL A 381 -11.31 -2.14 -1.19
N TYR A 382 -12.52 -2.59 -0.80
CA TYR A 382 -12.73 -3.95 -0.29
C TYR A 382 -12.98 -4.99 -1.38
N ARG A 383 -13.09 -4.57 -2.64
CA ARG A 383 -13.10 -5.47 -3.79
C ARG A 383 -11.71 -5.62 -4.38
N SER A 384 -10.81 -4.66 -4.19
CA SER A 384 -9.43 -4.75 -4.67
C SER A 384 -8.70 -5.95 -4.05
N LYS A 385 -8.34 -6.93 -4.88
CA LYS A 385 -7.52 -8.07 -4.47
C LYS A 385 -6.14 -7.64 -3.96
N ALA A 386 -5.54 -6.61 -4.55
CA ALA A 386 -4.25 -6.11 -4.12
C ALA A 386 -4.32 -5.52 -2.70
N VAL A 387 -5.36 -4.75 -2.39
CA VAL A 387 -5.58 -4.25 -1.02
C VAL A 387 -5.77 -5.41 -0.05
N VAL A 388 -6.59 -6.40 -0.40
CA VAL A 388 -6.79 -7.61 0.42
C VAL A 388 -5.48 -8.36 0.65
N LYS A 389 -4.63 -8.48 -0.38
CA LYS A 389 -3.30 -9.09 -0.29
C LYS A 389 -2.40 -8.30 0.66
N GLN A 390 -2.35 -6.97 0.58
CA GLN A 390 -1.57 -6.15 1.52
C GLN A 390 -2.04 -6.33 2.97
N MET A 391 -3.36 -6.43 3.20
CA MET A 391 -3.90 -6.73 4.52
C MET A 391 -3.47 -8.10 5.04
N GLN A 392 -3.46 -9.13 4.18
CA GLN A 392 -3.01 -10.49 4.53
C GLN A 392 -1.51 -10.53 4.82
N LEU A 393 -0.68 -9.88 4.00
CA LEU A 393 0.76 -9.79 4.25
C LEU A 393 1.06 -9.06 5.56
N PHE A 394 0.32 -8.00 5.87
CA PHE A 394 0.45 -7.31 7.15
C PHE A 394 0.02 -8.19 8.34
N GLN A 395 -1.05 -8.98 8.18
CA GLN A 395 -1.45 -9.98 9.17
C GLN A 395 -0.33 -10.99 9.42
N GLU A 396 0.29 -11.54 8.37
CA GLU A 396 1.39 -12.51 8.52
C GLU A 396 2.59 -11.89 9.23
N LYS A 397 2.96 -10.65 8.86
CA LYS A 397 4.08 -9.90 9.43
C LYS A 397 3.87 -9.47 10.88
N LEU A 398 2.67 -9.11 11.33
CA LEU A 398 2.51 -8.67 12.73
C LEU A 398 1.68 -9.61 13.59
N GLY A 399 0.98 -10.56 12.98
CA GLY A 399 0.03 -11.48 13.62
C GLY A 399 -1.29 -10.82 14.03
N ILE A 400 -1.62 -9.63 13.52
CA ILE A 400 -2.85 -8.90 13.84
C ILE A 400 -3.99 -9.51 13.03
N PRO A 401 -5.10 -9.95 13.65
CA PRO A 401 -6.25 -10.52 12.94
C PRO A 401 -6.78 -9.60 11.83
N LEU A 402 -7.20 -10.17 10.69
CA LEU A 402 -7.70 -9.38 9.56
C LEU A 402 -8.83 -8.43 9.95
N ASN A 403 -9.74 -8.84 10.83
CA ASN A 403 -10.85 -7.98 11.30
C ASN A 403 -10.40 -6.73 12.09
N GLN A 404 -9.12 -6.64 12.46
CA GLN A 404 -8.48 -5.49 13.09
C GLN A 404 -7.56 -4.71 12.14
N ILE A 405 -7.55 -5.04 10.85
CA ILE A 405 -6.82 -4.31 9.80
C ILE A 405 -7.84 -3.61 8.92
N VAL A 406 -7.73 -2.30 8.78
CA VAL A 406 -8.64 -1.47 7.95
C VAL A 406 -7.85 -0.63 6.95
N PRO A 407 -8.14 -0.72 5.64
CA PRO A 407 -7.60 0.19 4.63
C PRO A 407 -8.29 1.56 4.69
N VAL A 408 -7.54 2.64 4.50
CA VAL A 408 -8.05 4.02 4.40
C VAL A 408 -7.30 4.84 3.35
N LYS A 409 -8.00 5.79 2.75
CA LYS A 409 -7.40 6.92 2.01
C LYS A 409 -7.50 8.16 2.89
N ASN A 410 -6.41 8.89 3.03
CA ASN A 410 -6.39 10.18 3.71
C ASN A 410 -6.60 11.29 2.68
N TYR A 411 -7.17 12.41 3.09
CA TYR A 411 -7.13 13.63 2.30
C TYR A 411 -5.69 14.12 2.22
N SER A 412 -5.13 14.18 1.01
CA SER A 412 -3.74 14.61 0.80
C SER A 412 -3.56 15.58 -0.35
N HIS A 413 -4.35 15.44 -1.41
CA HIS A 413 -4.28 16.30 -2.60
C HIS A 413 -5.65 16.89 -2.98
N GLU A 414 -6.73 16.33 -2.44
CA GLU A 414 -8.08 16.85 -2.63
C GLU A 414 -8.29 18.16 -1.87
N LEU A 415 -9.00 19.08 -2.51
CA LEU A 415 -9.41 20.35 -1.92
C LEU A 415 -10.84 20.28 -1.33
N ASP A 416 -11.66 19.39 -1.88
CA ASP A 416 -13.05 19.17 -1.49
C ASP A 416 -13.24 17.78 -0.89
N LEU A 417 -14.21 17.65 0.02
CA LEU A 417 -14.57 16.37 0.62
C LEU A 417 -15.28 15.46 -0.39
N LYS A 418 -14.93 14.18 -0.35
CA LYS A 418 -15.60 13.12 -1.12
C LYS A 418 -16.27 12.12 -0.17
N ASN A 419 -17.50 11.73 -0.51
CA ASN A 419 -18.32 10.89 0.37
C ASN A 419 -17.73 9.48 0.59
N ASP A 420 -17.13 8.89 -0.43
CA ASP A 420 -16.45 7.60 -0.36
C ASP A 420 -15.25 7.64 0.61
N ILE A 421 -14.39 8.66 0.50
CA ILE A 421 -13.27 8.88 1.42
C ILE A 421 -13.78 9.08 2.86
N ASP A 422 -14.80 9.93 3.04
CA ASP A 422 -15.40 10.19 4.35
C ASP A 422 -15.94 8.91 5.00
N ILE A 423 -16.68 8.09 4.24
CA ILE A 423 -17.26 6.83 4.73
C ILE A 423 -16.16 5.86 5.17
N LEU A 424 -15.05 5.80 4.42
CA LEU A 424 -13.94 4.92 4.74
C LEU A 424 -13.22 5.36 6.03
N ILE A 425 -12.96 6.67 6.18
CA ILE A 425 -12.37 7.26 7.39
C ILE A 425 -13.28 7.04 8.60
N LEU A 426 -14.57 7.38 8.49
CA LEU A 426 -15.55 7.21 9.56
C LEU A 426 -15.71 5.74 9.97
N THR A 427 -15.63 4.82 9.00
CA THR A 427 -15.63 3.38 9.29
C THR A 427 -14.43 3.01 10.16
N ALA A 428 -13.23 3.49 9.86
CA ALA A 428 -12.06 3.26 10.70
C ALA A 428 -12.24 3.83 12.11
N VAL A 429 -12.70 5.09 12.24
CA VAL A 429 -12.96 5.73 13.54
C VAL A 429 -13.98 4.94 14.38
N ARG A 430 -15.07 4.48 13.75
CA ARG A 430 -16.06 3.62 14.42
C ARG A 430 -15.44 2.33 14.94
N HIS A 431 -14.56 1.69 14.17
CA HIS A 431 -13.84 0.49 14.63
C HIS A 431 -12.92 0.78 15.82
N MET A 432 -12.21 1.91 15.81
CA MET A 432 -11.39 2.34 16.95
C MET A 432 -12.22 2.51 18.22
N LEU A 433 -13.38 3.17 18.12
CA LEU A 433 -14.30 3.36 19.25
C LEU A 433 -14.89 2.05 19.76
N ARG A 434 -15.26 1.12 18.88
CA ARG A 434 -15.77 -0.20 19.27
C ARG A 434 -14.71 -0.98 20.07
N LEU A 435 -13.46 -0.93 19.65
CA LEU A 435 -12.34 -1.54 20.39
C LEU A 435 -12.10 -0.84 21.73
N ALA A 436 -12.04 0.49 21.73
CA ALA A 436 -11.83 1.28 22.94
C ALA A 436 -12.97 1.09 23.96
N LYS A 437 -14.20 0.87 23.51
CA LYS A 437 -15.32 0.50 24.38
C LYS A 437 -15.12 -0.88 25.02
N GLY A 438 -14.58 -1.84 24.26
CA GLY A 438 -14.25 -3.18 24.75
C GLY A 438 -13.21 -3.18 25.88
N TYR A 439 -12.21 -2.29 25.80
CA TYR A 439 -11.21 -2.10 26.86
C TYR A 439 -11.87 -1.86 28.23
N PHE A 440 -12.87 -0.98 28.30
CA PHE A 440 -13.57 -0.68 29.54
C PHE A 440 -14.42 -1.83 30.09
N SER A 441 -14.86 -2.75 29.23
CA SER A 441 -15.63 -3.92 29.64
C SER A 441 -14.75 -5.00 30.29
N ASN A 442 -13.45 -4.99 30.00
CA ASN A 442 -12.48 -5.92 30.60
C ASN A 442 -11.92 -5.44 31.93
N LEU A 443 -12.07 -4.15 32.25
CA LEU A 443 -11.63 -3.62 33.54
C LEU A 443 -12.48 -4.22 34.67
N PRO A 444 -11.87 -4.60 35.81
CA PRO A 444 -12.62 -5.05 36.97
C PRO A 444 -13.64 -3.96 37.34
N THR A 445 -14.92 -4.32 37.46
CA THR A 445 -15.94 -3.41 37.98
C THR A 445 -15.59 -3.07 39.42
N VAL A 446 -14.84 -2.00 39.63
CA VAL A 446 -14.84 -1.32 40.92
C VAL A 446 -16.24 -0.74 41.03
N LYS A 447 -17.01 -1.24 42.00
CA LYS A 447 -18.24 -0.57 42.43
C LYS A 447 -17.81 0.81 42.93
N GLU A 448 -17.79 1.81 42.05
CA GLU A 448 -17.83 3.20 42.46
C GLU A 448 -19.20 3.36 43.14
N ASN A 449 -19.18 3.39 44.48
CA ASN A 449 -20.38 3.60 45.27
C ASN A 449 -21.03 4.92 44.83
N SER A 450 -22.29 4.79 44.41
CA SER A 450 -23.41 5.76 44.43
C SER A 450 -23.08 7.22 44.74
#